data_AF-A0A932SA52-F1
#
_entry.id   AF-A0A932SA52-F1
#
_cell.length_a   1.000
_cell.length_b   1.000
_cell.length_c   1.000
_cell.angle_alpha   90.00
_cell.angle_beta   90.00
_cell.angle_gamma   90.00
#
_symmetry.space_group_name_H-M   'P 1'
#
loop_
_entity.id
_entity.type
_entity.pdbx_description
1 polymer ?
#
loop_
_entity_poly.entity_id
_entity_poly.type
_entity_poly.pdbx_seq_one_letter_code
_entity_poly.pdbx_strand_id
1 'polypeptide(L)' 'MRNFRLSKKIKRVALVGSYVPRQCGIASFTADLRTALADEDRELDLPVVALNDRDAGYD' A
#
# COMPACT_ATOMS: atom_id res chain seq x y z
N MET A 1 26.37 18.89 18.64
CA MET A 1 24.97 18.51 18.30
C MET A 1 24.94 17.94 16.90
N ARG A 2 24.44 16.71 16.71
CA ARG A 2 24.31 16.12 15.36
C ARG A 2 23.02 16.65 14.73
N ASN A 3 23.15 17.58 13.78
CA ASN A 3 22.04 18.03 12.94
C ASN A 3 21.69 16.90 11.97
N PHE A 4 20.60 16.19 12.22
CA PHE A 4 19.99 15.32 11.23
C PHE A 4 19.41 16.22 10.11
N ARG A 5 20.02 16.14 8.92
CA ARG A 5 19.49 16.75 7.70
C ARG A 5 18.08 16.21 7.42
N LEU A 6 17.21 17.09 6.90
CA LEU A 6 15.83 16.82 6.46
C LEU A 6 15.67 15.39 5.95
N SER A 7 14.91 14.57 6.68
CA SER A 7 14.35 13.35 6.10
C SER A 7 13.48 13.76 4.92
N LYS A 8 13.80 13.25 3.74
CA LYS A 8 13.03 13.51 2.52
C LYS A 8 11.59 13.07 2.80
N LYS A 9 10.61 14.00 2.77
CA LYS A 9 9.19 13.65 2.95
C LYS A 9 8.82 12.57 1.92
N ILE A 10 8.22 11.48 2.39
CA ILE A 10 7.69 10.44 1.51
C ILE A 10 6.51 11.04 0.75
N LYS A 11 6.49 10.86 -0.57
CA LYS A 11 5.46 11.43 -1.46
C LYS A 11 4.63 10.38 -2.20
N ARG A 12 5.08 9.13 -2.21
CA ARG A 12 4.38 8.01 -2.86
C ARG A 12 4.70 6.71 -2.15
N VAL A 13 3.67 5.89 -1.90
CA VAL A 13 3.78 4.54 -1.34
C VAL A 13 2.89 3.61 -2.15
N ALA A 14 3.48 2.63 -2.84
CA ALA A 14 2.72 1.63 -3.55
C ALA A 14 2.37 0.45 -2.63
N LEU A 15 1.11 0.05 -2.62
CA LEU A 15 0.62 -1.12 -1.89
C LEU A 15 0.46 -2.28 -2.87
N VAL A 16 1.29 -3.31 -2.73
CA VAL A 16 1.27 -4.51 -3.59
C VAL A 16 0.65 -5.66 -2.78
N GLY A 17 -0.44 -6.22 -3.29
CA GLY A 17 -1.21 -7.24 -2.56
C GLY A 17 -2.36 -7.80 -3.40
N SER A 18 -3.39 -8.35 -2.76
CA SER A 18 -4.51 -9.06 -3.42
C SER A 18 -5.80 -8.24 -3.55
N TYR A 19 -5.72 -6.91 -3.51
CA TYR A 19 -6.88 -6.01 -3.39
C TYR A 19 -7.77 -5.90 -4.65
N VAL A 20 -8.85 -6.69 -4.78
CA VAL A 20 -10.08 -6.38 -5.58
C VAL A 20 -11.14 -7.43 -5.32
N PRO A 21 -12.39 -7.04 -4.99
CA PRO A 21 -12.85 -7.38 -3.65
C PRO A 21 -12.55 -8.85 -3.34
N ARG A 22 -11.48 -9.12 -2.58
CA ARG A 22 -11.30 -10.44 -1.97
C ARG A 22 -11.66 -10.25 -0.51
N GLN A 23 -12.92 -10.55 -0.24
CA GLN A 23 -13.71 -10.03 0.88
C GLN A 23 -13.37 -10.68 2.24
N CYS A 24 -12.10 -11.02 2.42
CA CYS A 24 -11.57 -11.55 3.66
C CYS A 24 -10.05 -11.37 3.73
N GLY A 25 -9.52 -11.50 4.95
CA GLY A 25 -8.09 -11.62 5.19
C GLY A 25 -7.28 -10.40 4.74
N ILE A 26 -6.12 -10.67 4.14
CA ILE A 26 -5.11 -9.64 3.84
C ILE A 26 -5.57 -8.60 2.82
N ALA A 27 -6.55 -8.93 1.97
CA ALA A 27 -7.15 -7.97 1.06
C ALA A 27 -7.95 -6.90 1.82
N SER A 28 -8.77 -7.29 2.81
CA SER A 28 -9.45 -6.32 3.69
C SER A 28 -8.45 -5.46 4.47
N PHE A 29 -7.41 -6.08 5.02
CA PHE A 29 -6.34 -5.34 5.71
C PHE A 29 -5.68 -4.28 4.81
N THR A 30 -5.42 -4.63 3.54
CA THR A 30 -4.81 -3.69 2.57
C THR A 30 -5.78 -2.55 2.21
N ALA A 31 -7.10 -2.79 2.20
CA ALA A 31 -8.14 -1.75 2.11
C ALA A 31 -7.99 -0.72 3.21
N ASP A 32 -7.98 -1.22 4.44
CA ASP A 32 -8.06 -0.43 5.65
C ASP A 32 -6.79 0.38 5.80
N LEU A 33 -5.64 -0.25 5.54
CA LEU A 33 -4.35 0.42 5.52
C LEU A 33 -4.28 1.54 4.48
N ARG A 34 -4.74 1.28 3.24
CA ARG A 34 -4.77 2.32 2.20
C ARG A 34 -5.64 3.50 2.61
N THR A 35 -6.77 3.23 3.24
CA THR A 35 -7.70 4.26 3.72
C THR A 35 -7.10 5.07 4.86
N ALA A 36 -6.54 4.40 5.86
CA ALA A 36 -5.87 5.06 6.98
C ALA A 36 -4.70 5.96 6.54
N LEU A 37 -3.90 5.51 5.57
CA LEU A 37 -2.80 6.31 5.03
C LEU A 37 -3.29 7.54 4.25
N ALA A 38 -4.38 7.41 3.50
CA ALA A 38 -4.98 8.53 2.77
C ALA A 38 -5.64 9.55 3.70
N ASP A 39 -6.16 9.11 4.85
CA ASP A 39 -6.73 9.97 5.88
C ASP A 39 -5.64 10.76 6.64
N GLU A 40 -4.47 10.13 6.87
CA GLU A 40 -3.33 10.79 7.53
C GLU A 40 -2.63 11.82 6.63
N ASP A 41 -2.44 11.51 5.35
CA ASP A 41 -1.82 12.43 4.38
C ASP A 41 -2.53 12.38 3.02
N ARG A 42 -3.37 13.39 2.78
CA ARG A 42 -4.13 13.54 1.53
C ARG A 42 -3.27 13.90 0.32
N GLU A 43 -2.03 14.34 0.52
CA GLU A 43 -1.08 14.61 -0.57
C GLU A 43 -0.24 13.37 -0.93
N LEU A 44 -0.35 12.28 -0.18
CA LEU A 44 0.40 11.05 -0.41
C LEU A 44 -0.23 10.27 -1.57
N ASP A 45 0.58 9.96 -2.59
CA ASP A 45 0.14 9.11 -3.68
C ASP A 45 0.22 7.63 -3.29
N LEU A 46 -0.93 6.93 -3.34
CA LEU A 46 -1.14 5.60 -2.78
C LEU A 46 -1.69 4.62 -3.83
N PRO A 47 -0.93 4.29 -4.89
CA PRO A 47 -1.37 3.30 -5.87
C PRO A 47 -1.45 1.91 -5.23
N VAL A 48 -2.51 1.18 -5.57
CA VAL A 48 -2.68 -0.22 -5.19
C VAL A 48 -2.45 -1.08 -6.43
N VAL A 49 -1.54 -2.04 -6.33
CA VAL A 49 -1.24 -3.00 -7.39
C VAL A 49 -1.73 -4.36 -6.93
N ALA A 50 -2.87 -4.77 -7.48
CA ALA A 50 -3.44 -6.08 -7.23
C ALA A 50 -2.73 -7.15 -8.07
N LEU A 51 -2.19 -8.15 -7.40
CA LEU A 51 -1.58 -9.31 -8.06
C LEU A 51 -2.67 -10.27 -8.52
N ASN A 52 -2.50 -10.79 -9.74
CA ASN A 52 -3.28 -11.90 -10.27
C ASN A 52 -2.41 -13.15 -10.29
N ASP A 53 -3.03 -14.29 -9.99
CA ASP A 53 -2.37 -15.58 -10.09
C ASP A 53 -2.23 -16.01 -11.56
N ARG A 54 -1.21 -16.81 -11.84
CA ARG A 54 -1.09 -17.51 -13.13
C ARG A 54 -1.93 -18.79 -13.09
N ASP A 55 -2.59 -19.13 -14.21
CA ASP A 55 -3.43 -20.33 -14.31
C ASP A 55 -2.68 -21.62 -13.95
N ALA A 56 -1.37 -21.67 -14.24
CA ALA A 56 -0.52 -22.82 -13.95
C ALA A 56 -0.16 -23.01 -12.46
N GLY A 57 -0.53 -22.09 -11.55
CA GLY A 57 -0.12 -22.14 -10.14
C GLY A 57 1.40 -21.95 -9.95
N TYR A 58 1.92 -21.80 -8.73
CA TYR A 58 3.37 -21.61 -8.50
C TYR A 58 4.03 -22.92 -8.03
N ASP A 59 5.21 -23.26 -8.57
CA ASP A 59 6.05 -24.40 -8.14
C ASP A 59 7.07 -23.99 -7.07
#